data_AF-A0A8H6ZJC8-F1
#
_entry.id   AF-A0A8H6ZJC8-F1
#
_cell.length_a   1.000
_cell.length_b   1.000
_cell.length_c   1.000
_cell.angle_alpha   90.00
_cell.angle_beta   90.00
_cell.angle_gamma   90.00
#
_symmetry.space_group_name_H-M   'P 1'
#
loop_
_entity.id
_entity.type
_entity.pdbx_description
1 polymer ?
#
loop_
_entity_poly.entity_id
_entity_poly.type
_entity_poly.pdbx_seq_one_letter_code
_entity_poly.pdbx_strand_id
1 'polypeptide(L)'
;MSDEAAAFRAGLLQWRSVQAVRELNEDVVDEYGANSFMTDDIVLRVVACAAMGKLKTLELLEREIGWDIDWAARYKPDLLRLVHDYFPPPARLAEASLEPTLPSEPASSLLPPTLTQPDLAQPLSKRRGLHCSRCGGSGHMKTNRKCPMYRQERFMESAGEAASTNKENLAPSEPTSSCEPIAPPVQPMSYYRAMPSSATANESYGYKPPMQAQPSQIPAHAFTPQYTPQPIGHDNPYRHLLLRILFYFNIPS
;
A
#
# COMPACT_ATOMS: atom_id res chain seq x y z
N MET A 1 4.35 -21.62 -1.22
CA MET A 1 4.21 -20.55 -2.23
C MET A 1 4.86 -21.06 -3.50
N SER A 2 4.31 -20.77 -4.68
CA SER A 2 4.99 -21.11 -5.94
C SER A 2 6.31 -20.34 -6.06
N ASP A 3 7.31 -20.91 -6.71
CA ASP A 3 8.60 -20.24 -6.96
C ASP A 3 8.39 -18.92 -7.73
N GLU A 4 7.40 -18.88 -8.62
CA GLU A 4 6.96 -17.67 -9.33
C GLU A 4 6.49 -16.56 -8.38
N ALA A 5 5.74 -16.89 -7.33
CA ALA A 5 5.28 -15.89 -6.36
C ALA A 5 6.44 -15.31 -5.53
N ALA A 6 7.45 -16.13 -5.24
CA ALA A 6 8.67 -15.66 -4.58
C ALA A 6 9.48 -14.72 -5.50
N ALA A 7 9.62 -15.08 -6.78
CA ALA A 7 10.28 -14.25 -7.79
C ALA A 7 9.54 -12.92 -8.01
N PHE A 8 8.20 -12.95 -8.10
CA PHE A 8 7.39 -11.75 -8.20
C PHE A 8 7.54 -10.85 -6.97
N ARG A 9 7.54 -11.42 -5.76
CA ARG A 9 7.77 -10.66 -4.53
C ARG A 9 9.13 -9.96 -4.53
N ALA A 10 10.18 -10.64 -4.98
CA ALA A 10 11.51 -10.04 -5.11
C ALA A 10 11.53 -8.88 -6.11
N GLY A 11 10.92 -9.08 -7.29
CA GLY A 11 10.78 -8.03 -8.32
C GLY A 11 9.98 -6.83 -7.82
N LEU A 12 8.89 -7.06 -7.07
CA LEU A 12 8.06 -6.01 -6.50
C LEU A 12 8.78 -5.21 -5.41
N LEU A 13 9.61 -5.86 -4.58
CA LEU A 13 10.46 -5.17 -3.60
C LEU A 13 11.53 -4.32 -4.28
N GLN A 14 12.14 -4.82 -5.36
CA GLN A 14 13.09 -4.04 -6.14
C GLN A 14 12.41 -2.82 -6.80
N TRP A 15 11.25 -3.04 -7.44
CA TRP A 15 10.45 -1.95 -8.01
C TRP A 15 10.09 -0.91 -6.95
N ARG A 16 9.68 -1.34 -5.75
CA ARG A 16 9.40 -0.45 -4.62
C ARG A 16 10.60 0.43 -4.28
N SER A 17 11.79 -0.13 -4.15
CA SER A 17 12.99 0.64 -3.82
C SER A 17 13.30 1.71 -4.88
N VAL A 18 13.16 1.36 -6.16
CA VAL A 18 13.37 2.31 -7.27
C VAL A 18 12.35 3.45 -7.22
N GLN A 19 11.06 3.16 -7.04
CA GLN A 19 10.04 4.20 -6.96
C GLN A 19 10.16 5.05 -5.70
N ALA A 20 10.54 4.46 -4.56
CA ALA A 20 10.74 5.17 -3.31
C ALA A 20 11.84 6.23 -3.44
N VAL A 21 13.00 5.89 -4.02
CA VAL A 21 14.10 6.84 -4.23
C VAL A 21 13.67 7.98 -5.15
N ARG A 22 12.90 7.66 -6.21
CA ARG A 22 12.41 8.66 -7.17
C ARG A 22 11.49 9.71 -6.55
N GLU A 23 10.68 9.32 -5.57
CA GLU A 23 9.58 10.16 -5.06
C GLU A 23 9.86 10.79 -3.71
N LEU A 24 10.63 10.10 -2.86
CA LEU A 24 10.92 10.54 -1.49
C LEU A 24 12.34 11.12 -1.34
N ASN A 25 13.21 10.98 -2.35
CA ASN A 25 14.66 11.21 -2.34
C ASN A 25 15.44 10.11 -1.61
N GLU A 26 16.72 9.98 -1.97
CA GLU A 26 17.64 8.96 -1.43
C GLU A 26 17.81 9.09 0.09
N ASP A 27 18.05 10.30 0.61
CA ASP A 27 18.23 10.55 2.05
C ASP A 27 17.05 10.06 2.90
N VAL A 28 15.81 10.26 2.43
CA VAL A 28 14.60 9.82 3.14
C VAL A 28 14.45 8.30 3.08
N VAL A 29 14.83 7.69 1.96
CA VAL A 29 14.81 6.23 1.83
C VAL A 29 15.90 5.58 2.69
N ASP A 30 17.05 6.23 2.87
CA ASP A 30 18.10 5.75 3.77
C ASP A 30 17.70 5.84 5.25
N GLU A 31 17.01 6.91 5.65
CA GLU A 31 16.57 7.10 7.03
C GLU A 31 15.35 6.23 7.40
N TYR A 32 14.34 6.16 6.53
CA TYR A 32 13.04 5.53 6.84
C TYR A 32 12.80 4.21 6.09
N GLY A 33 13.65 3.88 5.11
CA GLY A 33 13.47 2.73 4.22
C GLY A 33 12.39 2.95 3.16
N ALA A 34 12.39 2.09 2.14
CA ALA A 34 11.38 2.07 1.08
C ALA A 34 9.97 1.68 1.57
N ASN A 35 9.84 1.25 2.83
CA ASN A 35 8.56 0.94 3.47
C ASN A 35 7.68 2.19 3.65
N SER A 36 8.29 3.38 3.68
CA SER A 36 7.60 4.68 3.69
C SER A 36 6.83 4.97 2.39
N PHE A 37 7.27 4.42 1.26
CA PHE A 37 6.59 4.53 -0.03
C PHE A 37 5.43 3.52 -0.17
N MET A 38 5.70 2.25 0.14
CA MET A 38 4.68 1.18 0.08
C MET A 38 4.95 0.16 1.17
N THR A 39 3.97 -0.06 2.04
CA THR A 39 4.16 -0.94 3.19
C THR A 39 4.34 -2.41 2.79
N ASP A 40 5.05 -3.19 3.60
CA ASP A 40 5.20 -4.63 3.40
C ASP A 40 3.85 -5.37 3.34
N ASP A 41 2.84 -4.92 4.09
CA ASP A 41 1.49 -5.49 4.05
C ASP A 41 0.84 -5.33 2.68
N ILE A 42 1.02 -4.15 2.05
CA ILE A 42 0.53 -3.90 0.70
C ILE A 42 1.28 -4.81 -0.29
N VAL A 43 2.60 -4.93 -0.17
CA VAL A 43 3.40 -5.84 -0.99
C VAL A 43 2.88 -7.28 -0.89
N LEU A 44 2.68 -7.79 0.32
CA LEU A 44 2.17 -9.15 0.55
C LEU A 44 0.76 -9.32 -0.02
N ARG A 45 -0.10 -8.30 0.10
CA ARG A 45 -1.45 -8.34 -0.47
C ARG A 45 -1.43 -8.37 -1.99
N VAL A 46 -0.58 -7.59 -2.64
CA VAL A 46 -0.41 -7.58 -4.09
C VAL A 46 0.09 -8.96 -4.56
N VAL A 47 1.09 -9.53 -3.89
CA VAL A 47 1.59 -10.89 -4.20
C VAL A 47 0.49 -11.94 -4.08
N ALA A 48 -0.30 -11.91 -3.00
CA ALA A 48 -1.40 -12.84 -2.83
C ALA A 48 -2.48 -12.67 -3.92
N CYS A 49 -2.87 -11.43 -4.24
CA CYS A 49 -3.87 -11.17 -5.28
C CYS A 49 -3.36 -11.51 -6.69
N ALA A 50 -2.07 -11.31 -6.97
CA ALA A 50 -1.43 -11.71 -8.24
C ALA A 50 -1.41 -13.23 -8.39
N ALA A 51 -0.96 -13.96 -7.36
CA ALA A 51 -0.94 -15.42 -7.37
C ALA A 51 -2.34 -16.06 -7.51
N MET A 52 -3.39 -15.38 -7.02
CA MET A 52 -4.79 -15.79 -7.22
C MET A 52 -5.37 -15.36 -8.58
N GLY A 53 -4.62 -14.63 -9.42
CA GLY A 53 -5.10 -14.11 -10.69
C GLY A 53 -6.21 -13.05 -10.57
N LYS A 54 -6.31 -12.36 -9.42
CA LYS A 54 -7.33 -11.31 -9.18
C LYS A 54 -6.97 -9.98 -9.83
N LEU A 55 -5.70 -9.72 -10.07
CA LEU A 55 -5.19 -8.44 -10.58
C LEU A 55 -5.15 -8.44 -12.12
N LYS A 56 -6.32 -8.39 -12.75
CA LYS A 56 -6.45 -8.41 -14.22
C LYS A 56 -6.60 -7.03 -14.85
N THR A 57 -7.10 -6.07 -14.07
CA THR A 57 -7.43 -4.73 -14.54
C THR A 57 -7.03 -3.70 -13.49
N LEU A 58 -6.91 -2.43 -13.90
CA LEU A 58 -6.49 -1.34 -13.03
C LEU A 58 -7.51 -1.09 -11.90
N GLU A 59 -8.79 -1.31 -12.16
CA GLU A 59 -9.88 -1.13 -11.18
C GLU A 59 -9.85 -2.22 -10.10
N LEU A 60 -9.48 -3.46 -10.46
CA LEU A 60 -9.30 -4.53 -9.50
C LEU A 60 -8.08 -4.26 -8.61
N LEU A 61 -6.99 -3.77 -9.20
CA LEU A 61 -5.80 -3.37 -8.47
C LEU A 61 -6.09 -2.23 -7.47
N GLU A 62 -6.86 -1.23 -7.89
CA GLU A 62 -7.34 -0.14 -7.03
C GLU A 62 -8.09 -0.64 -5.80
N ARG A 63 -9.08 -1.49 -6.04
CA ARG A 63 -9.97 -1.98 -5.00
C ARG A 63 -9.22 -2.83 -3.96
N GLU A 64 -8.20 -3.56 -4.39
CA GLU A 64 -7.43 -4.42 -3.49
C GLU A 64 -6.37 -3.66 -2.70
N ILE A 65 -5.69 -2.68 -3.29
CA ILE A 65 -4.60 -1.97 -2.61
C ILE A 65 -5.12 -0.86 -1.71
N GLY A 66 -6.22 -0.19 -2.08
CA GLY A 66 -6.78 0.91 -1.30
C GLY A 66 -5.87 2.14 -1.24
N TRP A 67 -5.02 2.34 -2.25
CA TRP A 67 -4.22 3.55 -2.37
C TRP A 67 -5.06 4.80 -2.60
N ASP A 68 -4.51 5.93 -2.19
CA ASP A 68 -5.02 7.24 -2.56
C ASP A 68 -5.08 7.37 -4.09
N ILE A 69 -6.13 8.03 -4.60
CA ILE A 69 -6.47 8.12 -6.03
C ILE A 69 -5.30 8.68 -6.83
N ASP A 70 -4.56 9.66 -6.30
CA ASP A 70 -3.46 10.30 -7.02
C ASP A 70 -2.26 9.34 -7.17
N TRP A 71 -1.94 8.60 -6.11
CA TRP A 71 -0.88 7.58 -6.11
C TRP A 71 -1.24 6.42 -7.03
N ALA A 72 -2.47 5.97 -6.91
CA ALA A 72 -3.08 4.97 -7.74
C ALA A 72 -2.94 5.31 -9.24
N ALA A 73 -3.33 6.52 -9.65
CA ALA A 73 -3.28 6.93 -11.04
C ALA A 73 -1.85 6.90 -11.63
N ARG A 74 -0.84 7.20 -10.79
CA ARG A 74 0.56 7.23 -11.21
C ARG A 74 1.20 5.85 -11.33
N TYR A 75 0.99 4.96 -10.34
CA TYR A 75 1.76 3.71 -10.23
C TYR A 75 1.00 2.45 -10.63
N LYS A 76 -0.33 2.45 -10.66
CA LYS A 76 -1.10 1.26 -11.04
C LYS A 76 -0.71 0.69 -12.41
N PRO A 77 -0.48 1.50 -13.48
CA PRO A 77 -0.13 0.94 -14.78
C PRO A 77 1.18 0.15 -14.75
N ASP A 78 2.21 0.70 -14.10
CA ASP A 78 3.51 0.05 -13.97
C ASP A 78 3.42 -1.20 -13.09
N LEU A 79 2.67 -1.13 -11.99
CA LEU A 79 2.47 -2.26 -11.10
C LEU A 79 1.68 -3.39 -11.78
N LEU A 80 0.64 -3.05 -12.56
CA LEU A 80 -0.13 -4.03 -13.32
C LEU A 80 0.71 -4.68 -14.43
N ARG A 81 1.57 -3.89 -15.11
CA ARG A 81 2.54 -4.45 -16.07
C ARG A 81 3.47 -5.46 -15.40
N LEU A 82 4.04 -5.09 -14.24
CA LEU A 82 4.88 -5.99 -13.46
C LEU A 82 4.14 -7.27 -13.04
N VAL A 83 2.85 -7.17 -12.66
CA VAL A 83 2.03 -8.36 -12.39
C VAL A 83 1.91 -9.24 -13.62
N HIS A 84 1.66 -8.67 -14.81
CA HIS A 84 1.49 -9.44 -16.05
C HIS A 84 2.79 -10.08 -16.56
N ASP A 85 3.95 -9.52 -16.22
CA ASP A 85 5.25 -10.10 -16.56
C ASP A 85 5.49 -11.46 -15.84
N TYR A 86 4.98 -11.60 -14.61
CA TYR A 86 5.11 -12.84 -13.82
C TYR A 86 3.87 -13.74 -13.89
N PHE A 87 2.68 -13.14 -13.97
CA PHE A 87 1.39 -13.82 -14.03
C PHE A 87 0.64 -13.37 -15.28
N PRO A 88 1.02 -13.90 -16.46
CA PRO A 88 0.36 -13.55 -17.70
C PRO A 88 -1.14 -13.86 -17.59
N PRO A 89 -2.02 -12.97 -18.10
CA PRO A 89 -3.43 -13.31 -18.19
C PRO A 89 -3.57 -14.64 -18.94
N PRO A 90 -4.44 -15.56 -18.50
CA PRO A 90 -4.71 -16.76 -19.27
C PRO A 90 -5.05 -16.29 -20.67
N ALA A 91 -4.27 -16.75 -21.66
CA ALA A 91 -4.50 -16.42 -23.05
C ALA A 91 -5.99 -16.64 -23.26
N ARG A 92 -6.74 -15.56 -23.51
CA ARG A 92 -8.13 -15.71 -23.92
C ARG A 92 -7.98 -16.55 -25.16
N LEU A 93 -8.25 -17.86 -25.05
CA LEU A 93 -8.36 -18.76 -26.18
C LEU A 93 -9.33 -18.01 -27.05
N ALA A 94 -8.78 -17.34 -28.07
CA ALA A 94 -9.42 -16.22 -28.75
C ALA A 94 -10.86 -16.67 -28.93
N GLU A 95 -11.78 -16.06 -28.16
CA GLU A 95 -13.17 -16.46 -28.16
C GLU A 95 -13.48 -16.49 -29.63
N ALA A 96 -13.65 -17.72 -30.15
CA ALA A 96 -13.60 -17.97 -31.56
C ALA A 96 -14.55 -16.94 -32.13
N SER A 97 -13.99 -16.01 -32.90
CA SER A 97 -14.72 -14.92 -33.53
C SER A 97 -15.61 -15.56 -34.59
N LEU A 98 -16.61 -16.29 -34.10
CA LEU A 98 -17.92 -16.39 -34.66
C LEU A 98 -18.58 -15.08 -34.23
N GLU A 99 -18.10 -13.95 -34.76
CA GLU A 99 -19.08 -12.93 -35.11
C GLU A 99 -20.03 -13.66 -36.06
N PRO A 100 -21.29 -13.91 -35.68
CA PRO A 100 -22.29 -14.19 -36.68
C PRO A 100 -22.32 -12.91 -37.50
N THR A 101 -21.83 -12.97 -38.73
CA THR A 101 -22.06 -11.95 -39.75
C THR A 101 -23.58 -11.78 -39.85
N LEU A 102 -24.15 -10.89 -39.04
CA LEU A 102 -25.54 -10.52 -39.16
C LEU A 102 -25.66 -9.74 -40.47
N PRO A 103 -26.50 -10.20 -41.41
CA PRO A 103 -26.69 -9.48 -42.66
C PRO A 103 -27.22 -8.09 -42.36
N SER A 104 -26.49 -7.10 -42.89
CA SER A 104 -26.83 -5.69 -42.92
C SER A 104 -28.23 -5.49 -43.52
N GLU A 105 -29.25 -5.33 -42.69
CA GLU A 105 -30.57 -4.88 -43.15
C GLU A 105 -30.61 -3.35 -43.24
N PRO A 106 -31.08 -2.78 -44.37
CA PRO A 106 -31.14 -1.34 -44.57
C PRO A 106 -32.34 -0.70 -43.86
N ALA A 107 -32.04 0.41 -43.19
CA ALA A 107 -32.89 1.53 -42.77
C ALA A 107 -34.39 1.47 -43.15
N SER A 108 -35.24 1.38 -42.14
CA SER A 108 -36.38 2.29 -41.92
C SER A 108 -37.17 1.89 -40.67
N SER A 109 -37.21 2.75 -39.66
CA SER A 109 -38.46 3.31 -39.16
C SER A 109 -38.21 4.23 -37.97
N LEU A 110 -38.74 5.45 -38.10
CA LEU A 110 -38.96 6.38 -37.02
C LEU A 110 -40.00 5.79 -36.07
N LEU A 111 -39.69 5.68 -34.76
CA LEU A 111 -40.53 6.04 -33.59
C LEU A 111 -39.94 5.46 -32.26
N PRO A 112 -40.11 6.15 -31.11
CA PRO A 112 -39.82 5.64 -29.75
C PRO A 112 -41.06 4.88 -29.20
N PRO A 113 -40.95 3.89 -28.28
CA PRO A 113 -40.65 4.18 -26.86
C PRO A 113 -40.04 3.02 -26.01
N THR A 114 -39.46 3.39 -24.86
CA THR A 114 -39.71 2.81 -23.53
C THR A 114 -39.50 1.30 -23.24
N LEU A 115 -38.69 1.07 -22.20
CA LEU A 115 -38.74 0.01 -21.18
C LEU A 115 -37.96 -1.31 -21.35
N THR A 116 -37.21 -1.58 -20.27
CA THR A 116 -36.80 -2.88 -19.71
C THR A 116 -35.52 -3.49 -20.28
N GLN A 117 -34.38 -2.97 -19.81
CA GLN A 117 -33.18 -3.81 -19.72
C GLN A 117 -33.41 -4.89 -18.65
N PRO A 118 -33.14 -6.17 -18.95
CA PRO A 118 -33.04 -7.21 -17.94
C PRO A 118 -31.78 -6.96 -17.11
N ASP A 119 -32.01 -6.42 -15.91
CA ASP A 119 -31.07 -6.30 -14.82
C ASP A 119 -30.44 -7.68 -14.53
N LEU A 120 -29.18 -7.84 -14.89
CA LEU A 120 -28.34 -8.96 -14.47
C LEU A 120 -28.18 -8.85 -12.96
N ALA A 121 -29.14 -9.47 -12.25
CA ALA A 121 -29.21 -9.57 -10.81
C ALA A 121 -27.91 -10.16 -10.25
N GLN A 122 -26.96 -9.29 -9.95
CA GLN A 122 -25.89 -9.61 -9.04
C GLN A 122 -26.54 -10.05 -7.72
N PRO A 123 -26.09 -11.15 -7.09
CA PRO A 123 -26.62 -11.56 -5.80
C PRO A 123 -26.35 -10.42 -4.81
N LEU A 124 -27.39 -9.62 -4.53
CA LEU A 124 -27.40 -8.62 -3.48
C LEU A 124 -27.04 -9.37 -2.21
N SER A 125 -25.79 -9.25 -1.80
CA SER A 125 -25.37 -9.75 -0.50
C SER A 125 -26.33 -9.14 0.51
N LYS A 126 -27.02 -10.02 1.24
CA LYS A 126 -28.03 -9.67 2.24
C LYS A 126 -27.30 -8.85 3.31
N ARG A 127 -27.17 -7.54 3.08
CA ARG A 127 -26.48 -6.63 3.98
C ARG A 127 -27.22 -6.75 5.31
N ARG A 128 -26.53 -7.27 6.32
CA ARG A 128 -27.07 -7.32 7.68
C ARG A 128 -27.53 -5.91 8.00
N GLY A 129 -28.78 -5.77 8.45
CA GLY A 129 -29.37 -4.47 8.74
C GLY A 129 -28.43 -3.66 9.62
N LEU A 130 -28.23 -2.38 9.28
CA LEU A 130 -27.34 -1.49 10.01
C LEU A 130 -27.86 -1.33 11.45
N HIS A 131 -27.21 -1.98 12.42
CA HIS A 131 -27.50 -1.84 13.84
C HIS A 131 -26.51 -0.89 14.53
N CYS A 132 -27.01 -0.08 15.45
CA CYS A 132 -26.18 0.74 16.32
C CYS A 132 -25.65 -0.14 17.46
N SER A 133 -24.33 -0.35 17.52
CA SER A 133 -23.70 -1.16 18.56
C SER A 133 -23.90 -0.64 19.99
N ARG A 134 -24.34 0.63 20.14
CA ARG A 134 -24.49 1.26 21.45
C ARG A 134 -25.91 1.23 21.99
N CYS A 135 -26.91 1.60 21.17
CA CYS A 135 -28.31 1.58 21.60
C CYS A 135 -29.06 0.31 21.16
N GLY A 136 -28.45 -0.54 20.31
CA GLY A 136 -29.08 -1.74 19.75
C GLY A 136 -30.11 -1.48 18.65
N GLY A 137 -30.49 -0.23 18.39
CA GLY A 137 -31.48 0.14 17.38
C GLY A 137 -30.99 -0.10 15.95
N SER A 138 -31.91 -0.42 15.04
CA SER A 138 -31.63 -0.56 13.60
C SER A 138 -31.78 0.77 12.86
N GLY A 139 -31.21 0.87 11.65
CA GLY A 139 -31.34 2.03 10.75
C GLY A 139 -30.34 3.17 10.98
N HIS A 140 -29.39 3.02 11.91
CA HIS A 140 -28.34 4.02 12.16
C HIS A 140 -27.09 3.40 12.80
N MET A 141 -25.96 4.11 12.76
CA MET A 141 -24.70 3.73 13.44
C MET A 141 -24.50 4.55 14.73
N LYS A 142 -23.59 4.12 15.61
CA LYS A 142 -23.21 4.84 16.85
C LYS A 142 -22.83 6.31 16.58
N THR A 143 -22.15 6.56 15.47
CA THR A 143 -21.68 7.90 15.07
C THR A 143 -22.77 8.78 14.44
N ASN A 144 -23.95 8.23 14.14
CA ASN A 144 -25.03 8.99 13.52
C ASN A 144 -25.75 9.83 14.57
N ARG A 145 -26.00 11.11 14.27
CA ARG A 145 -26.74 12.05 15.13
C ARG A 145 -28.18 11.60 15.45
N LYS A 146 -28.70 10.63 14.70
CA LYS A 146 -30.00 9.97 14.97
C LYS A 146 -29.95 8.97 16.13
N CYS A 147 -28.76 8.57 16.61
CA CYS A 147 -28.65 7.69 17.77
C CYS A 147 -29.09 8.44 19.04
N PRO A 148 -30.03 7.92 19.84
CA PRO A 148 -30.49 8.59 21.06
C PRO A 148 -29.36 8.76 22.09
N MET A 149 -28.36 7.87 22.06
CA MET A 149 -27.20 7.93 22.95
C MET A 149 -26.14 8.95 22.49
N TYR A 150 -26.16 9.39 21.22
CA TYR A 150 -25.13 10.31 20.69
C TYR A 150 -25.16 11.67 21.40
N ARG A 151 -26.34 12.16 21.77
CA ARG A 151 -26.49 13.44 22.47
C ARG A 151 -26.12 13.36 23.95
N GLN A 152 -26.31 12.20 24.58
CA GLN A 152 -25.96 11.99 25.99
C GLN A 152 -24.45 12.01 26.20
N GLU A 153 -23.67 11.38 25.32
CA GLU A 153 -22.20 11.38 25.41
C GLU A 153 -21.63 12.79 25.31
N ARG A 154 -22.05 13.57 24.32
CA ARG A 154 -21.58 14.96 24.19
C ARG A 154 -21.89 15.78 25.44
N PHE A 155 -23.05 15.58 26.05
CA PHE A 155 -23.43 16.32 27.25
C PHE A 155 -22.59 15.92 28.47
N MET A 156 -22.28 14.62 28.63
CA MET A 156 -21.41 14.14 29.71
C MET A 156 -19.93 14.52 29.49
N GLU A 157 -19.46 14.51 28.25
CA GLU A 157 -18.09 14.91 27.89
C GLU A 157 -17.88 16.42 28.12
N SER A 158 -18.86 17.24 27.75
CA SER A 158 -18.85 18.69 28.04
C SER A 158 -18.85 19.01 29.54
N ALA A 159 -19.49 18.16 30.36
CA ALA A 159 -19.54 18.33 31.81
C ALA A 159 -18.24 17.89 32.50
N GLY A 160 -17.48 16.96 31.90
CA GLY A 160 -16.17 16.53 32.42
C GLY A 160 -15.04 17.51 32.13
N GLU A 161 -15.14 18.26 31.03
CA GLU A 161 -14.04 19.15 30.58
C GLU A 161 -14.04 20.51 31.31
N ALA A 162 -15.20 20.96 31.83
CA ALA A 162 -15.28 22.16 32.64
C ALA A 162 -14.72 22.00 34.07
N ALA A 163 -14.41 20.78 34.51
CA ALA A 163 -13.84 20.51 35.83
C ALA A 163 -12.29 20.43 35.84
N SER A 164 -11.63 20.58 34.69
CA SER A 164 -10.18 20.36 34.55
C SER A 164 -9.37 21.60 34.11
N THR A 165 -9.86 22.81 34.38
CA THR A 165 -9.09 24.05 34.06
C THR A 165 -8.85 24.98 35.24
N ASN A 166 -9.09 24.55 36.49
CA ASN A 166 -8.64 25.29 37.68
C ASN A 166 -7.58 24.49 38.46
N LYS A 167 -6.38 24.37 37.88
CA LYS A 167 -5.16 24.10 38.63
C LYS A 167 -4.19 25.24 38.37
N GLU A 168 -4.50 26.35 39.03
CA GLU A 168 -3.62 27.51 39.12
C GLU A 168 -2.29 27.11 39.76
N ASN A 169 -1.23 27.67 39.19
CA ASN A 169 0.12 27.83 39.71
C ASN A 169 0.25 27.69 41.24
N LEU A 170 0.77 26.55 41.68
CA LEU A 170 1.64 26.51 42.87
C LEU A 170 2.88 25.72 42.50
N ALA A 171 3.98 26.45 42.32
CA ALA A 171 5.31 25.90 42.23
C ALA A 171 5.62 25.08 43.49
N PRO A 172 6.01 23.80 43.37
CA PRO A 172 6.66 23.09 44.46
C PRO A 172 8.16 23.34 44.34
N SER A 173 8.69 24.17 45.23
CA SER A 173 10.11 24.18 45.57
C SER A 173 10.57 22.78 45.98
N GLU A 174 11.75 22.41 45.47
CA GLU A 174 12.45 21.15 45.73
C GLU A 174 12.55 20.84 47.23
N PRO A 175 12.43 19.56 47.58
CA PRO A 175 13.52 19.00 48.36
C PRO A 175 14.03 17.69 47.76
N THR A 176 15.35 17.68 47.55
CA THR A 176 16.22 16.51 47.56
C THR A 176 15.70 15.38 48.43
N SER A 177 15.39 14.23 47.84
CA SER A 177 15.40 12.97 48.56
C SER A 177 15.74 11.82 47.63
N SER A 178 16.92 11.27 47.88
CA SER A 178 17.44 10.00 47.39
C SER A 178 16.41 8.88 47.58
N CYS A 179 16.02 8.22 46.48
CA CYS A 179 15.37 6.92 46.51
C CYS A 179 16.07 6.02 45.48
N GLU A 180 16.67 4.96 46.02
CA GLU A 180 17.34 3.88 45.31
C GLU A 180 16.40 3.20 44.29
N PRO A 181 16.92 2.78 43.12
CA PRO A 181 16.21 1.85 42.26
C PRO A 181 16.32 0.42 42.83
N ILE A 182 15.20 -0.12 43.32
CA ILE A 182 15.05 -1.56 43.58
C ILE A 182 15.04 -2.26 42.22
N ALA A 183 16.16 -2.93 41.92
CA ALA A 183 16.33 -3.77 40.75
C ALA A 183 15.39 -4.99 40.80
N PRO A 184 14.79 -5.40 39.66
CA PRO A 184 14.16 -6.71 39.56
C PRO A 184 15.22 -7.83 39.62
N PRO A 185 14.89 -9.00 40.20
CA PRO A 185 15.82 -10.12 40.28
C PRO A 185 16.15 -10.66 38.88
N VAL A 186 17.40 -10.44 38.47
CA VAL A 186 18.02 -11.05 37.29
C VAL A 186 18.13 -12.55 37.54
N GLN A 187 17.33 -13.33 36.82
CA GLN A 187 17.55 -14.77 36.72
C GLN A 187 18.71 -15.03 35.74
N PRO A 188 19.76 -15.77 36.14
CA PRO A 188 20.85 -16.13 35.24
C PRO A 188 20.41 -17.27 34.32
N MET A 189 19.88 -16.93 33.15
CA MET A 189 19.72 -17.90 32.04
C MET A 189 21.08 -18.16 31.41
N SER A 190 21.76 -19.15 31.99
CA SER A 190 22.99 -19.75 31.48
C SER A 190 22.67 -20.70 30.33
N TYR A 191 22.67 -20.21 29.10
CA TYR A 191 22.80 -21.08 27.91
C TYR A 191 23.38 -20.35 26.70
N TYR A 192 24.50 -19.65 26.85
CA TYR A 192 25.41 -19.47 25.72
C TYR A 192 26.30 -20.70 25.61
N ARG A 193 25.81 -21.67 24.83
CA ARG A 193 26.62 -22.76 24.31
C ARG A 193 27.67 -22.12 23.39
N ALA A 194 28.93 -22.22 23.81
CA ALA A 194 30.09 -21.80 23.03
C ALA A 194 30.01 -22.38 21.61
N MET A 195 29.85 -21.52 20.62
CA MET A 195 30.09 -21.85 19.22
C MET A 195 31.61 -21.77 18.99
N PRO A 196 32.26 -22.83 18.49
CA PRO A 196 33.67 -22.78 18.16
C PRO A 196 33.93 -21.79 17.03
N SER A 197 34.80 -20.83 17.32
CA SER A 197 35.38 -19.91 16.36
C SER A 197 36.31 -20.69 15.44
N SER A 198 35.75 -21.20 14.33
CA SER A 198 36.52 -21.78 13.24
C SER A 198 37.00 -20.64 12.34
N ALA A 199 38.17 -20.11 12.66
CA ALA A 199 38.99 -19.36 11.74
C ALA A 199 39.41 -20.31 10.59
N THR A 200 38.70 -20.27 9.47
CA THR A 200 39.20 -20.82 8.21
C THR A 200 39.72 -19.69 7.34
N ALA A 201 41.04 -19.69 7.24
CA ALA A 201 41.85 -19.38 6.08
C ALA A 201 41.23 -18.47 5.01
N ASN A 202 41.86 -17.31 4.90
CA ASN A 202 41.93 -16.45 3.75
C ASN A 202 42.41 -17.25 2.52
N GLU A 203 41.49 -17.91 1.79
CA GLU A 203 41.75 -18.45 0.46
C GLU A 203 41.49 -17.33 -0.57
N SER A 204 42.59 -16.75 -1.02
CA SER A 204 42.71 -15.87 -2.16
C SER A 204 42.17 -16.57 -3.42
N TYR A 205 40.85 -16.45 -3.66
CA TYR A 205 40.29 -16.71 -4.97
C TYR A 205 40.81 -15.63 -5.92
N GLY A 206 41.79 -16.01 -6.73
CA GLY A 206 42.25 -15.24 -7.87
C GLY A 206 41.09 -14.98 -8.81
N TYR A 207 40.48 -13.81 -8.68
CA TYR A 207 39.57 -13.26 -9.68
C TYR A 207 40.41 -12.94 -10.92
N LYS A 208 40.45 -13.89 -11.85
CA LYS A 208 40.99 -13.68 -13.19
C LYS A 208 39.96 -12.81 -13.92
N PRO A 209 40.25 -11.55 -14.27
CA PRO A 209 39.29 -10.73 -15.00
C PRO A 209 38.97 -11.43 -16.32
N PRO A 210 37.68 -11.55 -16.70
CA PRO A 210 37.34 -12.03 -18.03
C PRO A 210 37.96 -11.08 -19.06
N MET A 211 38.70 -11.66 -20.01
CA MET A 211 39.23 -10.97 -21.16
C MET A 211 38.16 -10.06 -21.77
N GLN A 212 38.50 -8.79 -21.94
CA GLN A 212 37.77 -7.87 -22.80
C GLN A 212 37.61 -8.52 -24.18
N ALA A 213 36.40 -9.01 -24.48
CA ALA A 213 35.99 -9.24 -25.84
C ALA A 213 35.92 -7.86 -26.52
N GLN A 214 36.65 -7.71 -27.63
CA GLN A 214 36.56 -6.52 -28.48
C GLN A 214 35.10 -6.30 -28.90
N PRO A 215 34.56 -5.09 -28.77
CA PRO A 215 33.26 -4.77 -29.33
C PRO A 215 33.37 -4.76 -30.85
N SER A 216 32.78 -5.77 -31.48
CA SER A 216 32.40 -5.72 -32.89
C SER A 216 31.55 -4.48 -33.11
N GLN A 217 31.96 -3.66 -34.08
CA GLN A 217 31.26 -2.47 -34.52
C GLN A 217 29.87 -2.84 -35.02
N ILE A 218 28.85 -2.65 -34.18
CA ILE A 218 27.45 -2.68 -34.59
C ILE A 218 27.11 -1.27 -35.08
N PRO A 219 26.55 -1.11 -36.30
CA PRO A 219 26.19 0.20 -36.84
C PRO A 219 25.15 0.89 -35.97
N ALA A 220 25.49 2.10 -35.54
CA ALA A 220 24.63 3.01 -34.80
C ALA A 220 23.47 3.49 -35.67
N HIS A 221 22.33 2.81 -35.60
CA HIS A 221 21.04 3.39 -35.91
C HIS A 221 20.29 3.59 -34.60
N ALA A 222 20.37 4.83 -34.12
CA ALA A 222 19.87 5.31 -32.85
C ALA A 222 18.35 5.17 -32.75
N PHE A 223 17.89 4.37 -31.79
CA PHE A 223 16.59 4.57 -31.15
C PHE A 223 16.88 5.15 -29.77
N THR A 224 17.13 6.46 -29.71
CA THR A 224 17.06 7.23 -28.47
C THR A 224 15.59 7.48 -28.17
N PRO A 225 14.98 6.88 -27.12
CA PRO A 225 13.78 7.47 -26.55
C PRO A 225 14.18 8.84 -26.00
N GLN A 226 13.75 9.91 -26.66
CA GLN A 226 13.81 11.25 -26.10
C GLN A 226 12.87 11.30 -24.90
N TYR A 227 13.36 10.93 -23.71
CA TYR A 227 12.75 11.35 -22.47
C TYR A 227 13.37 12.68 -22.10
N THR A 228 12.72 13.78 -22.48
CA THR A 228 13.03 15.11 -21.97
C THR A 228 12.69 15.13 -20.48
N PRO A 229 13.67 15.26 -19.57
CA PRO A 229 13.38 15.52 -18.17
C PRO A 229 12.64 16.86 -18.10
N GLN A 230 11.38 16.82 -17.67
CA GLN A 230 10.63 18.03 -17.36
C GLN A 230 11.36 18.75 -16.23
N PRO A 231 11.59 20.07 -16.33
CA PRO A 231 12.21 20.84 -15.25
C PRO A 231 11.33 20.69 -14.00
N ILE A 232 11.93 20.13 -12.96
CA ILE A 232 11.32 20.02 -11.64
C ILE A 232 11.18 21.46 -11.12
N GLY A 233 10.00 22.04 -11.32
CA GLY A 233 9.63 23.30 -10.69
C GLY A 233 9.74 23.12 -9.17
N HIS A 234 10.42 24.04 -8.51
CA HIS A 234 10.70 24.03 -7.07
C HIS A 234 9.47 24.11 -6.15
N ASP A 235 8.26 24.02 -6.69
CA ASP A 235 7.05 23.76 -5.92
C ASP A 235 6.82 22.25 -5.87
N ASN A 236 7.49 21.58 -4.92
CA ASN A 236 7.20 20.20 -4.61
C ASN A 236 5.85 20.15 -3.85
N PRO A 237 4.73 19.75 -4.49
CA PRO A 237 3.42 19.73 -3.86
C PRO A 237 3.33 18.70 -2.71
N TYR A 238 4.35 17.85 -2.56
CA TYR A 238 4.40 16.79 -1.55
C TYR A 238 4.88 17.26 -0.18
N ARG A 239 5.22 18.54 0.02
CA ARG A 239 5.43 19.09 1.38
C ARG A 239 4.21 18.88 2.29
N HIS A 240 3.00 18.95 1.74
CA HIS A 240 1.78 18.64 2.48
C HIS A 240 1.54 17.13 2.68
N LEU A 241 2.09 16.27 1.81
CA LEU A 241 1.97 14.82 1.92
C LEU A 241 2.92 14.26 2.99
N LEU A 242 4.16 14.77 3.07
CA LEU A 242 5.11 14.46 4.15
C LEU A 242 4.54 14.87 5.52
N LEU A 243 3.89 16.03 5.62
CA LEU A 243 3.20 16.43 6.84
C LEU A 243 2.02 15.50 7.16
N ARG A 244 1.25 15.01 6.17
CA ARG A 244 0.17 14.04 6.41
C ARG A 244 0.68 12.66 6.83
N ILE A 245 1.81 12.21 6.30
CA ILE A 245 2.44 10.94 6.71
C ILE A 245 2.87 11.04 8.18
N LEU A 246 3.48 12.16 8.60
CA LEU A 246 3.82 12.39 10.01
C LEU A 246 2.60 12.46 10.93
N PHE A 247 1.44 12.92 10.43
CA PHE A 247 0.18 12.97 11.21
C PHE A 247 -0.54 11.62 11.33
N TYR A 248 -0.42 10.71 10.36
CA TYR A 248 -1.09 9.39 10.43
C TYR A 248 -0.35 8.37 11.30
N PHE A 249 0.95 8.53 11.52
CA PHE A 249 1.76 7.63 12.36
C PHE A 249 1.88 8.07 13.83
N ASN A 250 1.30 9.20 14.22
CA ASN A 250 1.30 9.68 15.61
C ASN A 250 -0.04 9.35 16.32
N ILE A 251 -0.38 8.05 16.39
CA ILE A 251 -1.44 7.57 17.28
C ILE A 251 -0.75 7.08 18.56
N PRO A 252 -0.88 7.79 19.70
CA PRO A 252 -0.36 7.30 20.96
C PRO A 252 -1.05 5.98 21.32
N SER A 253 -0.25 4.97 21.67
CA SER A 253 -0.72 3.69 22.22
C SER A 253 -1.24 3.83 23.64
#